data_AF-A0A820MJ47-F1
#
_entry.id   AF-A0A820MJ47-F1
#
_cell.length_a   1.000
_cell.length_b   1.000
_cell.length_c   1.000
_cell.angle_alpha   90.00
_cell.angle_beta   90.00
_cell.angle_gamma   90.00
#
_symmetry.space_group_name_H-M   'P 1'
#
loop_
_entity.id
_entity.type
_entity.pdbx_description
1 polymer ?
#
loop_
_entity_poly.entity_id
_entity_poly.type
_entity_poly.pdbx_seq_one_letter_code
_entity_poly.pdbx_strand_id
1 'polypeptide(L)'
;QKEKFKITKSEICILQNQNFRIEIDEQGNLKRIINLQKNINITFLNQGFYWYQSYSGNNSEFDFQASGAYIFRPVTQDAKPISTKRSLKCIKSELVQTAIIIFNEWISQEINLYDEGEDIEIEWTVGPIPIEDNLGKEIILRYDTDIKSQS
;
A
#
# COMPACT_ATOMS: atom_id res chain seq x y z
N GLN A 1 43.61 19.63 -2.20
CA GLN A 1 42.65 18.99 -3.12
C GLN A 1 41.48 18.52 -2.26
N LYS A 2 40.27 19.08 -2.48
CA LYS A 2 39.08 18.67 -1.73
C LYS A 2 38.48 17.45 -2.43
N GLU A 3 38.53 16.29 -1.79
CA GLU A 3 37.82 15.10 -2.27
C GLU A 3 36.32 15.40 -2.26
N LYS A 4 35.72 15.35 -3.45
CA LYS A 4 34.27 15.39 -3.63
C LYS A 4 33.72 14.05 -3.15
N PHE A 5 33.08 14.04 -1.98
CA PHE A 5 32.18 12.95 -1.61
C PHE A 5 31.09 12.85 -2.67
N LYS A 6 31.11 11.77 -3.46
CA LYS A 6 29.95 11.35 -4.25
C LYS A 6 28.91 10.83 -3.26
N ILE A 7 27.89 11.64 -3.00
CA ILE A 7 26.69 11.18 -2.31
C ILE A 7 25.91 10.35 -3.32
N THR A 8 26.06 9.02 -3.29
CA THR A 8 25.10 8.10 -3.89
C THR A 8 24.01 7.89 -2.85
N LYS A 9 23.04 8.82 -2.78
CA LYS A 9 21.85 8.63 -1.95
C LYS A 9 20.87 7.76 -2.76
N SER A 10 20.92 6.47 -2.48
CA SER A 10 19.84 5.53 -2.75
C SER A 10 19.55 4.82 -1.42
N GLU A 11 18.90 5.51 -0.49
CA GLU A 11 18.61 4.97 0.84
C GLU A 11 17.27 4.20 0.78
N ILE A 12 17.35 2.92 0.40
CA ILE A 12 16.27 1.95 0.59
C ILE A 12 15.91 1.92 2.09
N CYS A 13 14.62 2.01 2.42
CA CYS A 13 14.16 1.78 3.80
C CYS A 13 14.10 0.26 4.04
N ILE A 14 14.89 -0.19 5.01
CA ILE A 14 14.94 -1.60 5.41
C ILE A 14 14.49 -1.71 6.85
N LEU A 15 13.39 -2.41 7.10
CA LEU A 15 12.95 -2.81 8.45
C LEU A 15 13.36 -4.25 8.65
N GLN A 16 13.99 -4.58 9.78
CA GLN A 16 14.44 -5.96 10.02
C GLN A 16 14.45 -6.30 11.51
N ASN A 17 13.90 -7.46 11.86
CA ASN A 17 14.03 -8.08 13.18
C ASN A 17 14.56 -9.52 13.03
N GLN A 18 14.49 -10.34 14.08
CA GLN A 18 14.93 -11.75 14.05
C GLN A 18 14.13 -12.64 13.09
N ASN A 19 12.90 -12.26 12.73
CA ASN A 19 11.95 -13.06 11.97
C ASN A 19 11.78 -12.59 10.53
N PHE A 20 11.77 -11.28 10.30
CA PHE A 20 11.45 -10.67 9.01
C PHE A 20 12.43 -9.61 8.59
N ARG A 21 12.53 -9.43 7.27
CA ARG A 21 13.16 -8.30 6.61
C ARG A 21 12.20 -7.74 5.55
N ILE A 22 12.00 -6.43 5.58
CA ILE A 22 11.10 -5.69 4.70
C ILE A 22 11.94 -4.66 3.95
N GLU A 23 11.82 -4.64 2.62
CA GLU A 23 12.56 -3.69 1.77
C GLU A 23 11.56 -2.78 1.02
N ILE A 24 11.74 -1.48 1.19
CA ILE A 24 10.90 -0.43 0.61
C ILE A 24 11.81 0.54 -0.16
N ASP A 25 11.51 0.78 -1.43
CA ASP A 25 12.30 1.69 -2.25
C ASP A 25 12.08 3.17 -1.87
N GLU A 26 12.92 4.07 -2.39
CA GLU A 26 12.84 5.50 -2.07
C GLU A 26 11.53 6.17 -2.52
N GLN A 27 10.79 5.53 -3.43
CA GLN A 27 9.48 5.97 -3.89
C GLN A 27 8.35 5.45 -3.00
N GLY A 28 8.67 4.73 -1.93
CA GLY A 28 7.69 4.17 -1.00
C GLY A 28 6.99 2.91 -1.53
N ASN A 29 7.56 2.22 -2.51
CA ASN A 29 7.02 0.94 -2.96
C ASN A 29 7.58 -0.19 -2.09
N LEU A 30 6.68 -0.98 -1.51
CA LEU A 30 7.05 -2.27 -0.93
C LEU A 30 7.64 -3.15 -2.05
N LYS A 31 8.89 -3.59 -1.88
CA LYS A 31 9.58 -4.43 -2.86
C LYS A 31 9.66 -5.87 -2.43
N ARG A 32 10.01 -6.12 -1.17
CA ARG A 32 10.22 -7.49 -0.67
C ARG A 32 9.81 -7.63 0.78
N ILE A 33 9.26 -8.80 1.08
CA ILE A 33 9.13 -9.30 2.44
C ILE A 33 9.81 -10.66 2.48
N ILE A 34 10.75 -10.82 3.41
CA ILE A 34 11.52 -12.03 3.61
C ILE A 34 11.25 -12.52 5.04
N ASN A 35 10.74 -13.74 5.16
CA ASN A 35 10.73 -14.47 6.43
C ASN A 35 12.07 -15.20 6.58
N LEU A 36 12.89 -14.73 7.51
CA LEU A 36 14.27 -15.18 7.74
C LEU A 36 14.32 -16.60 8.32
N GLN A 37 13.32 -16.98 9.13
CA GLN A 37 13.26 -18.30 9.78
C GLN A 37 12.85 -19.40 8.81
N LYS A 38 11.90 -19.11 7.92
CA LYS A 38 11.33 -20.06 6.95
C LYS A 38 12.01 -20.01 5.58
N ASN A 39 12.94 -19.07 5.38
CA ASN A 39 13.57 -18.81 4.09
C ASN A 39 12.54 -18.58 2.96
N ILE A 40 11.45 -17.89 3.28
CA ILE A 40 10.41 -17.51 2.32
C ILE A 40 10.65 -16.06 1.91
N ASN A 41 10.62 -15.79 0.61
CA ASN A 41 10.79 -14.46 0.05
C ASN A 41 9.67 -14.17 -0.94
N ILE A 42 8.96 -13.06 -0.72
CA ILE A 42 7.90 -12.59 -1.60
C ILE A 42 8.40 -11.32 -2.29
N THR A 43 8.37 -11.30 -3.62
CA THR A 43 8.66 -10.10 -4.39
C THR A 43 7.34 -9.41 -4.75
N PHE A 44 7.25 -8.13 -4.43
CA PHE A 44 6.11 -7.30 -4.80
C PHE A 44 6.41 -6.65 -6.15
N LEU A 45 5.55 -6.95 -7.12
CA LEU A 45 5.56 -6.31 -8.43
C LEU A 45 4.97 -4.91 -8.32
N ASN A 46 3.95 -4.77 -7.48
CA ASN A 46 3.31 -3.51 -7.20
C ASN A 46 2.51 -3.59 -5.90
N GLN A 47 2.38 -2.47 -5.21
CA GLN A 47 1.52 -2.31 -4.05
C GLN A 47 1.00 -0.88 -4.02
N GLY A 48 -0.27 -0.72 -3.65
CA GLY A 48 -0.83 0.59 -3.41
C GLY A 48 -2.35 0.63 -3.31
N PHE A 49 -2.87 1.84 -3.14
CA PHE A 49 -4.30 2.09 -3.08
C PHE A 49 -4.89 2.35 -4.46
N TYR A 50 -6.04 1.72 -4.69
CA TYR A 50 -6.84 1.85 -5.90
C TYR A 50 -8.27 2.14 -5.50
N TRP A 51 -9.08 2.56 -6.47
CA TRP A 51 -10.50 2.74 -6.27
C TRP A 51 -11.30 2.23 -7.45
N TYR A 52 -12.50 1.75 -7.13
CA TYR A 52 -13.57 1.55 -8.09
C TYR A 52 -14.55 2.71 -8.02
N GLN A 53 -15.00 3.16 -9.19
CA GLN A 53 -16.10 4.11 -9.27
C GLN A 53 -17.41 3.34 -9.03
N SER A 54 -18.14 3.72 -7.99
CA SER A 54 -19.45 3.15 -7.68
C SER A 54 -20.46 3.46 -8.80
N TYR A 55 -21.29 2.48 -9.17
CA TYR A 55 -22.35 2.67 -10.15
C TYR A 55 -23.51 3.48 -9.54
N SER A 56 -23.78 4.67 -10.08
CA SER A 56 -24.85 5.57 -9.65
C SER A 56 -26.18 5.21 -10.34
N GLY A 57 -26.76 4.07 -9.92
CA GLY A 57 -28.09 3.64 -10.31
C GLY A 57 -29.20 4.32 -9.49
N ASN A 58 -30.46 4.18 -9.90
CA ASN A 58 -31.63 4.70 -9.17
C ASN A 58 -32.44 3.60 -8.46
N ASN A 59 -32.03 2.32 -8.59
CA ASN A 59 -32.70 1.14 -8.04
C ASN A 59 -34.16 0.94 -8.52
N SER A 60 -34.57 1.52 -9.66
CA SER A 60 -35.94 1.32 -10.17
C SER A 60 -36.17 -0.07 -10.76
N GLU A 61 -35.11 -0.69 -11.28
CA GLU A 61 -35.09 -2.07 -11.76
C GLU A 61 -33.69 -2.67 -11.65
N PHE A 62 -33.56 -3.96 -11.96
CA PHE A 62 -32.30 -4.71 -11.82
C PHE A 62 -31.13 -4.05 -12.57
N ASP A 63 -31.35 -3.61 -13.82
CA ASP A 63 -30.31 -2.99 -14.63
C ASP A 63 -29.86 -1.64 -14.08
N PHE A 64 -30.69 -0.96 -13.29
CA PHE A 64 -30.39 0.31 -12.61
C PHE A 64 -30.02 0.14 -11.13
N GLN A 65 -29.64 -1.07 -10.70
CA GLN A 65 -29.15 -1.32 -9.35
C GLN A 65 -27.91 -0.47 -9.02
N ALA A 66 -27.98 0.39 -8.02
CA ALA A 66 -26.85 1.19 -7.56
C ALA A 66 -25.87 0.36 -6.72
N SER A 67 -24.61 0.81 -6.65
CA SER A 67 -23.73 0.46 -5.54
C SER A 67 -24.27 1.03 -4.22
N GLY A 68 -23.95 0.40 -3.08
CA GLY A 68 -24.35 0.87 -1.77
C GLY A 68 -23.85 -0.02 -0.63
N ALA A 69 -24.49 0.09 0.54
CA ALA A 69 -24.06 -0.63 1.75
C ALA A 69 -24.00 -2.16 1.60
N TYR A 70 -24.79 -2.73 0.68
CA TYR A 70 -24.90 -4.17 0.48
C TYR A 70 -24.38 -4.65 -0.87
N ILE A 71 -24.48 -3.80 -1.90
CA ILE A 71 -24.15 -4.17 -3.28
C ILE A 71 -22.91 -3.40 -3.71
N PHE A 72 -21.88 -4.15 -4.06
CA PHE A 72 -20.69 -3.64 -4.72
C PHE A 72 -20.87 -3.81 -6.24
N ARG A 73 -21.18 -2.72 -6.92
CA ARG A 73 -21.35 -2.64 -8.37
C ARG A 73 -20.46 -1.52 -8.92
N PRO A 74 -19.21 -1.83 -9.31
CA PRO A 74 -18.35 -0.83 -9.93
C PRO A 74 -18.80 -0.56 -11.37
N VAL A 75 -18.58 0.67 -11.86
CA VAL A 75 -18.84 1.05 -13.27
C VAL A 75 -17.97 0.23 -14.24
N THR A 76 -16.73 -0.07 -13.85
CA THR A 76 -15.78 -0.88 -14.61
C THR A 76 -15.12 -1.92 -13.71
N GLN A 77 -14.69 -3.06 -14.29
CA GLN A 77 -13.96 -4.10 -13.55
C GLN A 77 -12.50 -3.73 -13.27
N ASP A 78 -12.00 -2.67 -13.92
CA ASP A 78 -10.65 -2.15 -13.69
C ASP A 78 -10.65 -1.10 -12.58
N ALA A 79 -9.88 -1.34 -11.53
CA ALA A 79 -9.64 -0.35 -10.49
C ALA A 79 -8.61 0.68 -10.96
N LYS A 80 -8.83 1.94 -10.61
CA LYS A 80 -7.93 3.05 -10.96
C LYS A 80 -6.96 3.32 -9.82
N PRO A 81 -5.66 3.56 -10.07
CA PRO A 81 -4.73 3.92 -9.01
C PRO A 81 -5.14 5.25 -8.39
N ILE A 82 -5.13 5.34 -7.05
CA ILE A 82 -5.43 6.60 -6.35
C ILE A 82 -4.27 7.58 -6.44
N SER A 83 -3.05 7.07 -6.33
CA SER A 83 -1.86 7.88 -6.47
C SER A 83 -0.72 7.09 -7.08
N THR A 84 -0.01 7.74 -8.00
CA THR A 84 1.24 7.26 -8.60
C THR A 84 2.47 7.90 -7.97
N LYS A 85 2.29 8.90 -7.10
CA LYS A 85 3.36 9.60 -6.37
C LYS A 85 3.17 9.43 -4.88
N ARG A 86 4.24 9.13 -4.16
CA ARG A 86 4.20 8.87 -2.72
C ARG A 86 5.41 9.52 -2.07
N SER A 87 5.32 9.76 -0.78
CA SER A 87 6.48 10.08 0.04
C SER A 87 6.68 9.01 1.10
N LEU A 88 7.94 8.80 1.48
CA LEU A 88 8.36 7.80 2.44
C LEU A 88 9.09 8.47 3.59
N LYS A 89 8.75 8.07 4.82
CA LYS A 89 9.53 8.37 6.03
C LYS A 89 9.83 7.05 6.74
N CYS A 90 11.12 6.75 6.88
CA CYS A 90 11.62 5.57 7.58
C CYS A 90 12.06 5.98 9.00
N ILE A 91 11.53 5.33 10.02
CA ILE A 91 11.82 5.58 11.43
C ILE A 91 12.34 4.28 12.03
N LYS A 92 13.48 4.33 12.72
CA LYS A 92 14.03 3.18 13.43
C LYS A 92 14.25 3.55 14.89
N SER A 93 13.69 2.75 15.78
CA SER A 93 13.92 2.81 17.22
C SER A 93 14.30 1.42 17.74
N GLU A 94 14.64 1.31 19.02
CA GLU A 94 15.00 0.04 19.65
C GLU A 94 13.82 -0.95 19.70
N LEU A 95 12.60 -0.48 19.94
CA LEU A 95 11.44 -1.36 20.12
C LEU A 95 10.66 -1.61 18.82
N VAL A 96 10.65 -0.63 17.91
CA VAL A 96 9.87 -0.68 16.67
C VAL A 96 10.56 0.07 15.54
N GLN A 97 10.47 -0.49 14.34
CA GLN A 97 10.87 0.16 13.10
C GLN A 97 9.61 0.37 12.24
N THR A 98 9.45 1.58 11.71
CA THR A 98 8.24 2.01 11.01
C THR A 98 8.59 2.62 9.66
N ALA A 99 7.88 2.22 8.61
CA ALA A 99 7.85 2.92 7.35
C ALA A 99 6.49 3.60 7.15
N ILE A 100 6.48 4.93 7.13
CA ILE A 100 5.28 5.74 6.86
C ILE A 100 5.28 6.12 5.39
N ILE A 101 4.25 5.73 4.67
CA ILE A 101 4.05 5.98 3.25
C ILE A 101 2.81 6.86 3.09
N ILE A 102 3.00 8.07 2.57
CA ILE A 102 1.88 9.00 2.29
C ILE A 102 1.58 8.94 0.80
N PHE A 103 0.36 8.51 0.46
CA PHE A 103 -0.08 8.38 -0.93
C PHE A 103 -0.67 9.69 -1.46
N ASN A 104 -1.44 10.38 -0.64
CA ASN A 104 -1.99 11.71 -0.88
C ASN A 104 -2.49 12.33 0.44
N GLU A 105 -3.22 13.44 0.37
CA GLU A 105 -3.72 14.18 1.55
C GLU A 105 -4.72 13.43 2.44
N TRP A 106 -5.32 12.34 1.95
CA TRP A 106 -6.36 11.58 2.66
C TRP A 106 -6.07 10.08 2.75
N ILE A 107 -4.90 9.63 2.28
CA ILE A 107 -4.46 8.24 2.38
C ILE A 107 -2.99 8.15 2.82
N SER A 108 -2.77 7.42 3.92
CA SER A 108 -1.46 7.00 4.38
C SER A 108 -1.45 5.52 4.78
N GLN A 109 -0.26 4.93 4.82
CA GLN A 109 0.00 3.59 5.29
C GLN A 109 1.23 3.60 6.20
N GLU A 110 1.20 2.78 7.25
CA GLU A 110 2.33 2.52 8.12
C GLU A 110 2.64 1.03 8.10
N ILE A 111 3.92 0.67 7.94
CA ILE A 111 4.41 -0.69 8.06
C ILE A 111 5.29 -0.74 9.30
N ASN A 112 4.84 -1.43 10.33
CA ASN A 112 5.48 -1.54 11.62
C ASN A 112 6.10 -2.93 11.78
N LEU A 113 7.35 -2.96 12.24
CA LEU A 113 8.06 -4.18 12.60
C LEU A 113 8.65 -4.01 14.00
N TYR A 114 8.07 -4.70 14.96
CA TYR A 114 8.54 -4.73 16.35
C TYR A 114 9.76 -5.64 16.48
N ASP A 115 10.68 -5.30 17.38
CA ASP A 115 11.94 -6.06 17.56
C ASP A 115 11.68 -7.53 17.94
N GLU A 116 10.79 -7.76 18.91
CA GLU A 116 10.38 -9.10 19.35
C GLU A 116 9.12 -9.64 18.64
N GLY A 117 8.64 -8.95 17.60
CA GLY A 117 7.41 -9.30 16.89
C GLY A 117 7.51 -10.54 15.99
N GLU A 118 6.45 -11.34 15.95
CA GLU A 118 6.30 -12.51 15.07
C GLU A 118 5.47 -12.24 13.81
N ASP A 119 5.00 -11.00 13.64
CA ASP A 119 4.19 -10.55 12.52
C ASP A 119 4.66 -9.19 12.01
N ILE A 120 4.22 -8.86 10.78
CA ILE A 120 4.38 -7.54 10.19
C ILE A 120 3.04 -6.83 10.33
N GLU A 121 3.03 -5.69 11.02
CA GLU A 121 1.81 -4.89 11.17
C GLU A 121 1.73 -3.86 10.03
N ILE A 122 0.57 -3.80 9.40
CA ILE A 122 0.28 -2.87 8.32
C ILE A 122 -0.99 -2.11 8.70
N GLU A 123 -0.83 -0.83 8.99
CA GLU A 123 -1.94 0.07 9.29
C GLU A 123 -2.18 1.00 8.10
N TRP A 124 -3.43 1.40 7.90
CA TRP A 124 -3.77 2.40 6.90
C TRP A 124 -4.81 3.37 7.42
N THR A 125 -4.66 4.62 7.01
CA THR A 125 -5.67 5.66 7.21
C THR A 125 -6.22 6.06 5.86
N VAL A 126 -7.54 6.00 5.71
CA VAL A 126 -8.25 6.41 4.49
C VAL A 126 -9.39 7.34 4.91
N GLY A 127 -9.27 8.62 4.59
CA GLY A 127 -10.36 9.58 4.75
C GLY A 127 -9.92 11.02 5.04
N PRO A 128 -10.85 11.98 4.91
CA PRO A 128 -12.19 11.80 4.32
C PRO A 128 -12.10 11.47 2.82
N ILE A 129 -12.93 10.54 2.33
CA ILE A 129 -12.95 10.18 0.91
C ILE A 129 -13.56 11.36 0.14
N PRO A 130 -12.86 11.95 -0.85
CA PRO A 130 -13.38 13.09 -1.60
C PRO A 130 -14.59 12.66 -2.43
N ILE A 131 -15.67 13.44 -2.35
CA ILE A 131 -16.95 13.18 -3.03
C ILE A 131 -17.48 14.40 -3.79
N GLU A 132 -16.70 15.48 -3.85
CA GLU A 132 -17.08 16.75 -4.46
C GLU A 132 -17.28 16.63 -5.98
N ASP A 133 -16.71 15.58 -6.59
CA ASP A 133 -16.91 15.20 -7.99
C ASP A 133 -18.22 14.42 -8.24
N ASN A 134 -19.02 14.18 -7.19
CA ASN A 134 -20.24 13.37 -7.19
C ASN A 134 -19.99 11.91 -7.61
N LEU A 135 -18.78 11.39 -7.46
CA LEU A 135 -18.44 10.00 -7.74
C LEU A 135 -18.24 9.24 -6.43
N GLY A 136 -19.08 8.22 -6.21
CA GLY A 136 -18.83 7.23 -5.16
C GLY A 136 -17.53 6.47 -5.42
N LYS A 137 -16.73 6.24 -4.37
CA LYS A 137 -15.42 5.61 -4.47
C LYS A 137 -15.33 4.44 -3.48
N GLU A 138 -15.06 3.26 -4.01
CA GLU A 138 -14.80 2.05 -3.23
C GLU A 138 -13.29 1.81 -3.21
N ILE A 139 -12.66 2.10 -2.07
CA ILE A 139 -11.20 2.09 -1.93
C ILE A 139 -10.71 0.68 -1.62
N ILE A 140 -9.64 0.26 -2.30
CA ILE A 140 -8.96 -1.01 -2.05
C ILE A 140 -7.47 -0.78 -1.84
N LEU A 141 -6.86 -1.66 -1.05
CA LEU A 141 -5.42 -1.84 -0.95
C LEU A 141 -5.05 -3.11 -1.73
N ARG A 142 -4.19 -3.00 -2.73
CA ARG A 142 -3.81 -4.10 -3.61
C ARG A 142 -2.35 -4.47 -3.45
N TYR A 143 -2.08 -5.78 -3.45
CA TYR A 143 -0.74 -6.37 -3.49
C TYR A 143 -0.62 -7.26 -4.72
N ASP A 144 0.27 -6.89 -5.64
CA ASP A 144 0.63 -7.68 -6.80
C ASP A 144 2.01 -8.32 -6.53
N THR A 145 2.10 -9.64 -6.59
CA THR A 145 3.30 -10.39 -6.21
C THR A 145 3.76 -11.34 -7.32
N ASP A 146 4.96 -11.90 -7.17
CA ASP A 146 5.51 -12.94 -8.04
C ASP A 146 4.97 -14.35 -7.72
N ILE A 147 4.04 -14.48 -6.78
CA ILE A 147 3.42 -15.75 -6.41
C ILE A 147 2.55 -16.26 -7.57
N LYS A 148 2.85 -17.47 -8.04
CA LYS A 148 2.04 -18.18 -9.04
C LYS A 148 0.81 -18.78 -8.38
N SER A 149 -0.29 -18.02 -8.36
CA SER A 149 -1.55 -18.41 -7.74
C SER A 149 -2.48 -19.22 -8.65
N GLN A 150 -2.14 -19.38 -9.93
CA GLN A 150 -2.88 -20.25 -10.84
C GLN A 150 -2.40 -21.69 -10.66
N SER A 151 -3.31 -22.54 -10.20
CA SER A 151 -3.14 -24.00 -10.04
C SER A 151 -3.28 -24.75 -11.36
#